data_AF-A0AAE8EKF1-F1
#
_entry.id   AF-A0AAE8EKF1-F1
#
_cell.length_a   1.000
_cell.length_b   1.000
_cell.length_c   1.000
_cell.angle_alpha   90.00
_cell.angle_beta   90.00
_cell.angle_gamma   90.00
#
_symmetry.space_group_name_H-M   'P 1'
#
loop_
_entity.id
_entity.type
_entity.pdbx_description
1 polymer ?
#
loop_
_entity_poly.entity_id
_entity_poly.type
_entity_poly.pdbx_seq_one_letter_code
_entity_poly.pdbx_strand_id
1 'polypeptide(L)'
;MDLLAPFDGNAESVGDAIVGNNSHFFIIEFKRTLSKFSSEYVKYKNGKEGYEAAKSSLVDKEGFKYHYAIGGEYDKIAKKLTINIRKYFDIHNEIKLNPCEIFSDGMSADELNEYTELFTKCKKSGDDADNSDSAGSGGLNHSFVLAVDINKKTAIIPIDYYIKHKLENKNVKEHKIENKRNFRPK
;
A
#
# COMPACT_ATOMS: atom_id res chain seq x y z
N MET A 1 -5.47 16.73 6.04
CA MET A 1 -4.91 16.46 4.71
C MET A 1 -4.99 14.98 4.52
N ASP A 2 -5.56 14.55 3.41
CA ASP A 2 -5.78 13.13 3.14
C ASP A 2 -4.84 12.70 2.01
N LEU A 3 -4.07 11.65 2.27
CA LEU A 3 -3.08 11.09 1.35
C LEU A 3 -3.51 9.67 0.98
N LEU A 4 -3.45 9.34 -0.30
CA LEU A 4 -3.51 7.96 -0.75
C LEU A 4 -2.34 7.72 -1.69
N ALA A 5 -1.38 6.93 -1.21
CA ALA A 5 -0.16 6.58 -1.90
C ALA A 5 -0.12 5.09 -2.21
N PRO A 6 -0.78 4.61 -3.29
CA PRO A 6 -0.62 3.25 -3.75
C PRO A 6 0.80 3.06 -4.30
N PHE A 7 1.43 1.95 -3.94
CA PHE A 7 2.79 1.62 -4.39
C PHE A 7 2.78 0.59 -5.52
N ASP A 8 3.82 0.66 -6.36
CA ASP A 8 4.10 -0.26 -7.45
C ASP A 8 5.64 -0.41 -7.53
N GLY A 9 6.16 -1.59 -7.91
CA GLY A 9 7.60 -1.86 -7.99
C GLY A 9 8.32 -1.93 -6.63
N ASN A 10 9.55 -1.39 -6.53
CA ASN A 10 10.38 -1.49 -5.30
C ASN A 10 9.71 -0.93 -4.03
N ALA A 11 8.75 -0.02 -4.18
CA ALA A 11 7.95 0.52 -3.09
C ALA A 11 6.92 -0.48 -2.50
N GLU A 12 6.63 -1.61 -3.20
CA GLU A 12 5.85 -2.75 -2.64
C GLU A 12 6.52 -3.36 -1.39
N SER A 13 7.81 -3.07 -1.18
CA SER A 13 8.51 -3.48 0.03
C SER A 13 7.93 -2.84 1.30
N VAL A 14 7.22 -1.71 1.22
CA VAL A 14 6.56 -1.07 2.37
C VAL A 14 5.13 -1.59 2.59
N GLY A 15 4.41 -1.84 1.50
CA GLY A 15 3.02 -2.31 1.50
C GLY A 15 2.34 -1.96 0.18
N ASP A 16 1.05 -2.22 0.05
CA ASP A 16 0.29 -1.85 -1.16
C ASP A 16 -0.06 -0.36 -1.17
N ALA A 17 -0.26 0.25 0.00
CA ALA A 17 -0.52 1.69 0.11
C ALA A 17 -0.04 2.29 1.44
N ILE A 18 0.41 3.55 1.37
CA ILE A 18 0.40 4.46 2.52
C ILE A 18 -0.84 5.34 2.44
N VAL A 19 -1.59 5.41 3.52
CA VAL A 19 -2.77 6.28 3.66
C VAL A 19 -2.47 7.33 4.72
N GLY A 20 -2.84 8.58 4.45
CA GLY A 20 -2.81 9.65 5.43
C GLY A 20 -4.21 10.18 5.69
N ASN A 21 -4.56 10.40 6.96
CA ASN A 21 -5.79 11.05 7.40
C ASN A 21 -5.44 12.03 8.52
N ASN A 22 -5.81 13.31 8.38
CA ASN A 22 -5.56 14.33 9.40
C ASN A 22 -4.12 14.33 9.95
N SER A 23 -3.12 14.20 9.06
CA SER A 23 -1.68 14.14 9.40
C SER A 23 -1.22 12.88 10.15
N HIS A 24 -2.07 11.87 10.23
CA HIS A 24 -1.73 10.54 10.71
C HIS A 24 -1.56 9.58 9.52
N PHE A 25 -0.55 8.74 9.56
CA PHE A 25 -0.19 7.84 8.47
C PHE A 25 -0.37 6.37 8.86
N PHE A 26 -0.67 5.56 7.85
CA PHE A 26 -1.00 4.15 7.95
C PHE A 26 -0.38 3.40 6.78
N ILE A 27 0.04 2.17 7.02
CA ILE A 27 0.49 1.26 5.97
C ILE A 27 -0.58 0.18 5.80
N ILE A 28 -0.97 -0.07 4.57
CA ILE A 28 -2.01 -1.03 4.23
C ILE A 28 -1.47 -2.05 3.23
N GLU A 29 -1.61 -3.33 3.57
CA GLU A 29 -1.43 -4.46 2.67
C GLU A 29 -2.80 -5.08 2.35
N PHE A 30 -3.19 -5.09 1.09
CA PHE A 30 -4.39 -5.76 0.61
C PHE A 30 -4.12 -7.23 0.31
N LYS A 31 -5.03 -8.09 0.76
CA LYS A 31 -5.03 -9.52 0.44
C LYS A 31 -6.38 -9.95 -0.06
N ARG A 32 -6.39 -10.90 -1.00
CA ARG A 32 -7.63 -11.56 -1.42
C ARG A 32 -8.33 -12.22 -0.23
N THR A 33 -7.58 -12.85 0.67
CA THR A 33 -8.06 -13.41 1.93
C THR A 33 -6.94 -13.37 2.98
N LEU A 34 -7.28 -13.09 4.23
CA LEU A 34 -6.32 -13.08 5.34
C LEU A 34 -5.93 -14.49 5.82
N SER A 35 -6.64 -15.53 5.35
CA SER A 35 -6.34 -16.93 5.69
C SER A 35 -5.05 -17.46 5.05
N LYS A 36 -4.57 -16.81 3.97
CA LYS A 36 -3.39 -17.24 3.20
C LYS A 36 -2.27 -16.20 3.30
N PHE A 37 -1.69 -16.09 4.49
CA PHE A 37 -0.60 -15.14 4.74
C PHE A 37 0.80 -15.70 4.48
N SER A 38 0.91 -16.98 4.09
CA SER A 38 2.21 -17.63 3.81
C SER A 38 2.99 -16.95 2.67
N SER A 39 2.30 -16.28 1.74
CA SER A 39 2.93 -15.49 0.68
C SER A 39 3.67 -14.26 1.19
N GLU A 40 3.43 -13.80 2.41
CA GLU A 40 4.22 -12.72 3.00
C GLU A 40 5.55 -13.20 3.55
N TYR A 41 5.58 -14.41 4.11
CA TYR A 41 6.81 -14.95 4.70
C TYR A 41 7.94 -15.04 3.67
N VAL A 42 7.64 -15.37 2.42
CA VAL A 42 8.67 -15.49 1.37
C VAL A 42 9.39 -14.17 1.08
N LYS A 43 8.79 -13.02 1.45
CA LYS A 43 9.38 -11.67 1.32
C LYS A 43 10.51 -11.41 2.33
N TYR A 44 10.64 -12.23 3.37
CA TYR A 44 11.65 -12.08 4.42
C TYR A 44 12.80 -13.07 4.25
N LYS A 45 14.00 -12.67 4.66
CA LYS A 45 15.16 -13.58 4.73
C LYS A 45 14.79 -14.77 5.63
N ASN A 46 15.12 -16.00 5.24
CA ASN A 46 14.73 -17.22 5.97
C ASN A 46 13.21 -17.43 6.12
N GLY A 47 12.38 -16.80 5.28
CA GLY A 47 10.95 -17.07 5.24
C GLY A 47 10.23 -16.65 6.52
N LYS A 48 9.54 -17.61 7.16
CA LYS A 48 8.76 -17.37 8.38
C LYS A 48 9.64 -16.90 9.55
N GLU A 49 10.87 -17.41 9.67
CA GLU A 49 11.77 -17.03 10.76
C GLU A 49 12.17 -15.56 10.67
N GLY A 50 12.50 -15.06 9.47
CA GLY A 50 12.79 -13.64 9.30
C GLY A 50 11.58 -12.75 9.49
N TYR A 51 10.38 -13.25 9.17
CA TYR A 51 9.14 -12.54 9.48
C TYR A 51 8.94 -12.39 11.00
N GLU A 52 9.16 -13.46 11.79
CA GLU A 52 9.06 -13.37 13.26
C GLU A 52 10.18 -12.52 13.87
N ALA A 53 11.38 -12.54 13.29
CA ALA A 53 12.46 -11.66 13.70
C ALA A 53 12.11 -10.19 13.42
N ALA A 54 11.54 -9.88 12.25
CA ALA A 54 11.05 -8.54 11.91
C ALA A 54 9.92 -8.09 12.84
N LYS A 55 8.98 -8.99 13.16
CA LYS A 55 7.94 -8.73 14.16
C LYS A 55 8.55 -8.32 15.49
N SER A 56 9.55 -9.07 15.96
CA SER A 56 10.20 -8.84 17.24
C SER A 56 11.02 -7.54 17.26
N SER A 57 11.66 -7.16 16.16
CA SER A 57 12.45 -5.92 16.09
C SER A 57 11.59 -4.66 15.96
N LEU A 58 10.35 -4.80 15.50
CA LEU A 58 9.45 -3.68 15.23
C LEU A 58 8.35 -3.52 16.29
N VAL A 59 8.14 -4.49 17.18
CA VAL A 59 7.00 -4.50 18.12
C VAL A 59 6.91 -3.25 19.01
N ASP A 60 8.06 -2.66 19.37
CA ASP A 60 8.14 -1.47 20.23
C ASP A 60 8.06 -0.15 19.44
N LYS A 61 7.89 -0.21 18.11
CA LYS A 61 7.75 0.98 17.26
C LYS A 61 6.28 1.35 17.12
N GLU A 62 5.96 2.64 17.19
CA GLU A 62 4.58 3.12 17.05
C GLU A 62 3.95 2.67 15.73
N GLY A 63 4.73 2.67 14.63
CA GLY A 63 4.26 2.21 13.32
C GLY A 63 3.79 0.75 13.26
N PHE A 64 4.23 -0.10 14.19
CA PHE A 64 3.76 -1.48 14.31
C PHE A 64 2.25 -1.53 14.55
N LYS A 65 1.71 -0.57 15.32
CA LYS A 65 0.28 -0.46 15.60
C LYS A 65 -0.49 -0.02 14.36
N TYR A 66 0.11 0.72 13.45
CA TYR A 66 -0.59 1.36 12.33
C TYR A 66 -0.32 0.70 10.98
N HIS A 67 0.21 -0.52 11.01
CA HIS A 67 0.41 -1.37 9.85
C HIS A 67 -0.68 -2.45 9.79
N TYR A 68 -1.50 -2.40 8.74
CA TYR A 68 -2.70 -3.21 8.60
C TYR A 68 -2.65 -4.16 7.40
N ALA A 69 -3.31 -5.30 7.56
CA ALA A 69 -3.68 -6.17 6.46
C ALA A 69 -5.21 -6.16 6.31
N ILE A 70 -5.67 -5.85 5.09
CA ILE A 70 -7.10 -5.78 4.75
C ILE A 70 -7.40 -6.85 3.72
N GLY A 71 -8.42 -7.68 3.99
CA GLY A 71 -8.80 -8.71 3.04
C GLY A 71 -10.26 -9.12 3.08
N GLY A 72 -10.70 -9.70 1.97
CA GLY A 72 -12.06 -10.19 1.81
C GLY A 72 -12.28 -11.57 2.44
N GLU A 73 -13.47 -11.78 2.97
CA GLU A 73 -13.97 -13.09 3.37
C GLU A 73 -15.40 -13.25 2.87
N TYR A 74 -15.65 -14.36 2.18
CA TYR A 74 -16.97 -14.69 1.66
C TYR A 74 -17.58 -15.84 2.46
N ASP A 75 -18.63 -15.53 3.20
CA ASP A 75 -19.46 -16.53 3.87
C ASP A 75 -20.43 -17.12 2.85
N LYS A 76 -20.23 -18.41 2.53
CA LYS A 76 -21.06 -19.15 1.57
C LYS A 76 -22.48 -19.41 2.09
N ILE A 77 -22.66 -19.56 3.40
CA ILE A 77 -23.93 -19.87 4.04
C ILE A 77 -24.78 -18.60 4.10
N ALA A 78 -24.20 -17.51 4.61
CA ALA A 78 -24.86 -16.21 4.65
C ALA A 78 -24.90 -15.49 3.29
N LYS A 79 -24.20 -16.03 2.27
CA LYS A 79 -23.98 -15.39 0.95
C LYS A 79 -23.49 -13.95 1.07
N LYS A 80 -22.57 -13.71 2.01
CA LYS A 80 -22.14 -12.37 2.39
C LYS A 80 -20.65 -12.21 2.16
N LEU A 81 -20.28 -11.19 1.39
CA LEU A 81 -18.90 -10.71 1.31
C LEU A 81 -18.66 -9.71 2.45
N THR A 82 -17.58 -9.91 3.18
CA THR A 82 -17.15 -9.04 4.27
C THR A 82 -15.69 -8.62 4.07
N ILE A 83 -15.36 -7.44 4.58
CA ILE A 83 -13.98 -6.96 4.66
C ILE A 83 -13.53 -7.12 6.10
N ASN A 84 -12.40 -7.79 6.28
CA ASN A 84 -11.74 -7.93 7.56
C ASN A 84 -10.46 -7.11 7.57
N ILE A 85 -10.18 -6.52 8.73
CA ILE A 85 -8.97 -5.74 8.99
C ILE A 85 -8.28 -6.37 10.19
N ARG A 86 -6.97 -6.65 10.05
CA ARG A 86 -6.10 -7.18 11.11
C ARG A 86 -4.80 -6.37 11.13
N LYS A 87 -4.07 -6.42 12.25
CA LYS A 87 -2.69 -5.88 12.30
C LYS A 87 -1.78 -6.78 11.45
N TYR A 88 -0.87 -6.19 10.68
CA TYR A 88 -0.02 -6.93 9.72
C TYR A 88 0.76 -8.06 10.39
N PHE A 89 1.43 -7.75 11.51
CA PHE A 89 2.23 -8.74 12.25
C PHE A 89 1.40 -9.67 13.16
N ASP A 90 0.08 -9.50 13.21
CA ASP A 90 -0.80 -10.25 14.11
C ASP A 90 -2.01 -10.87 13.42
N ILE A 91 -1.81 -11.33 12.19
CA ILE A 91 -2.90 -11.86 11.36
C ILE A 91 -3.51 -13.15 11.87
N HIS A 92 -2.78 -13.98 12.61
CA HIS A 92 -3.35 -15.23 13.14
C HIS A 92 -4.17 -15.02 14.41
N ASN A 93 -3.96 -13.90 15.10
CA ASN A 93 -4.81 -13.52 16.22
C ASN A 93 -6.10 -12.91 15.66
N GLU A 94 -7.25 -13.36 16.16
CA GLU A 94 -8.57 -12.91 15.73
C GLU A 94 -8.93 -11.51 16.24
N ILE A 95 -7.95 -10.60 16.32
CA ILE A 95 -8.20 -9.20 16.66
C ILE A 95 -8.89 -8.56 15.45
N LYS A 96 -10.22 -8.71 15.39
CA LYS A 96 -11.07 -7.99 14.45
C LYS A 96 -11.15 -6.55 14.91
N LEU A 97 -10.54 -5.67 14.15
CA LEU A 97 -10.56 -4.24 14.43
C LEU A 97 -11.87 -3.63 13.92
N ASN A 98 -12.41 -2.66 14.65
CA ASN A 98 -13.60 -1.91 14.26
C ASN A 98 -13.24 -0.85 13.20
N PRO A 99 -13.76 -0.91 11.96
CA PRO A 99 -13.43 0.06 10.90
C PRO A 99 -13.60 1.53 11.29
N CYS A 100 -14.55 1.84 12.18
CA CYS A 100 -14.79 3.20 12.65
C CYS A 100 -13.69 3.74 13.57
N GLU A 101 -12.85 2.88 14.14
CA GLU A 101 -11.79 3.25 15.08
C GLU A 101 -10.39 3.25 14.43
N ILE A 102 -10.21 2.53 13.32
CA ILE A 102 -8.89 2.15 12.75
C ILE A 102 -8.09 3.34 12.16
N PHE A 103 -8.69 4.52 12.08
CA PHE A 103 -8.03 5.73 11.59
C PHE A 103 -8.30 6.96 12.48
N SER A 104 -8.56 6.72 13.76
CA SER A 104 -8.76 7.77 14.77
C SER A 104 -7.45 8.37 15.30
N ASP A 105 -6.36 7.60 15.18
CA ASP A 105 -4.98 7.95 15.52
C ASP A 105 -4.06 7.25 14.51
N GLY A 106 -2.76 7.58 14.43
CA GLY A 106 -1.81 6.95 13.52
C GLY A 106 -0.37 7.47 13.66
N MET A 107 0.50 7.12 12.71
CA MET A 107 1.89 7.58 12.74
C MET A 107 1.99 9.05 12.36
N SER A 108 2.88 9.80 13.00
CA SER A 108 3.46 11.01 12.42
C SER A 108 4.33 10.69 11.21
N ALA A 109 4.75 11.72 10.46
CA ALA A 109 5.63 11.53 9.31
C ALA A 109 7.00 10.94 9.72
N ASP A 110 7.53 11.36 10.87
CA ASP A 110 8.83 10.87 11.37
C ASP A 110 8.74 9.41 11.81
N GLU A 111 7.66 9.03 12.50
CA GLU A 111 7.42 7.62 12.87
C GLU A 111 7.19 6.74 11.66
N LEU A 112 6.51 7.24 10.63
CA LEU A 112 6.35 6.53 9.36
C LEU A 112 7.71 6.30 8.69
N ASN A 113 8.55 7.32 8.60
CA ASN A 113 9.88 7.20 8.01
C ASN A 113 10.75 6.21 8.79
N GLU A 114 10.82 6.34 10.11
CA GLU A 114 11.59 5.42 10.96
C GLU A 114 11.10 3.97 10.80
N TYR A 115 9.79 3.76 10.86
CA TYR A 115 9.19 2.43 10.78
C TYR A 115 9.42 1.81 9.41
N THR A 116 9.19 2.55 8.33
CA THR A 116 9.37 2.04 6.95
C THR A 116 10.82 1.67 6.68
N GLU A 117 11.79 2.49 7.10
CA GLU A 117 13.21 2.18 6.96
C GLU A 117 13.61 0.87 7.64
N LEU A 118 13.14 0.66 8.88
CA LEU A 118 13.41 -0.57 9.62
C LEU A 118 12.69 -1.77 8.99
N PHE A 119 11.44 -1.58 8.60
CA PHE A 119 10.60 -2.61 8.01
C PHE A 119 11.15 -3.13 6.68
N THR A 120 11.59 -2.24 5.78
CA THR A 120 12.15 -2.64 4.48
C THR A 120 13.49 -3.34 4.63
N LYS A 121 14.31 -2.97 5.63
CA LYS A 121 15.59 -3.65 5.93
C LYS A 121 15.41 -5.12 6.31
N CYS A 122 14.26 -5.48 6.88
CA CYS A 122 13.94 -6.86 7.24
C CYS A 122 13.55 -7.74 6.04
N LYS A 123 13.17 -7.14 4.91
CA LYS A 123 12.79 -7.88 3.70
C LYS A 123 14.03 -8.30 2.90
N LYS A 124 13.85 -9.28 2.03
CA LYS A 124 14.87 -9.63 1.03
C LYS A 124 15.06 -8.43 0.12
N SER A 125 16.29 -7.93 0.01
CA SER A 125 16.69 -7.07 -1.10
C SER A 125 16.49 -7.87 -2.38
N GLY A 126 15.85 -7.28 -3.39
CA GLY A 126 15.84 -7.87 -4.72
C GLY A 126 17.29 -8.06 -5.18
N ASP A 127 17.56 -9.25 -5.71
CA ASP A 127 18.79 -9.72 -6.35
C ASP A 127 19.88 -10.29 -5.42
N ASP A 128 20.18 -11.57 -5.68
CA ASP A 128 21.44 -12.24 -5.36
C ASP A 128 22.61 -11.47 -6.00
N ALA A 129 23.08 -10.42 -5.34
CA ALA A 129 24.33 -9.76 -5.65
C ALA A 129 25.19 -9.67 -4.39
N ASP A 130 26.40 -10.19 -4.54
CA ASP A 130 27.48 -10.36 -3.58
C ASP A 130 27.65 -9.26 -2.52
N ASN A 131 28.15 -9.72 -1.37
CA ASN A 131 28.95 -8.99 -0.38
C ASN A 131 29.32 -7.55 -0.79
N SER A 132 28.50 -6.60 -0.37
CA SER A 132 28.95 -5.25 -0.04
C SER A 132 27.96 -4.61 0.91
N ASP A 133 28.48 -3.94 1.93
CA ASP A 133 27.77 -3.12 2.90
C ASP A 133 27.08 -1.92 2.22
N SER A 134 26.11 -2.17 1.35
CA SER A 134 25.21 -1.15 0.86
C SER A 134 24.05 -1.03 1.83
N ALA A 135 24.17 -0.06 2.72
CA ALA A 135 23.07 0.50 3.48
C ALA A 135 21.91 0.81 2.52
N GLY A 136 20.93 -0.10 2.47
CA GLY A 136 19.68 0.12 1.75
C GLY A 136 18.99 1.34 2.33
N SER A 137 19.05 2.44 1.58
CA SER A 137 18.31 3.69 1.82
C SER A 137 16.81 3.40 1.70
N GLY A 138 16.23 2.78 2.71
CA GLY A 138 14.80 2.47 2.85
C GLY A 138 13.94 3.69 3.21
N GLY A 139 14.37 4.90 2.84
CA GLY A 139 13.60 6.13 3.08
C GLY A 139 12.59 6.35 1.96
N LEU A 140 11.39 6.80 2.31
CA LEU A 140 10.32 7.21 1.40
C LEU A 140 10.72 8.47 0.59
N ASN A 141 11.66 8.34 -0.36
CA ASN A 141 11.95 9.40 -1.33
C ASN A 141 10.85 9.44 -2.41
N HIS A 142 9.64 9.86 -2.02
CA HIS A 142 8.52 10.00 -2.94
C HIS A 142 8.22 11.47 -3.20
N SER A 143 8.16 11.81 -4.50
CA SER A 143 7.59 13.06 -4.96
C SER A 143 6.08 12.92 -5.08
N PHE A 144 5.34 13.93 -4.68
CA PHE A 144 3.88 13.91 -4.64
C PHE A 144 3.26 15.03 -5.47
N VAL A 145 2.06 14.77 -5.99
CA VAL A 145 1.20 15.75 -6.63
C VAL A 145 0.13 16.18 -5.63
N LEU A 146 0.09 17.47 -5.31
CA LEU A 146 -0.96 18.09 -4.51
C LEU A 146 -2.04 18.67 -5.44
N ALA A 147 -3.24 18.10 -5.37
CA ALA A 147 -4.43 18.67 -5.98
C ALA A 147 -5.15 19.58 -4.96
N VAL A 148 -5.50 20.79 -5.39
CA VAL A 148 -6.25 21.75 -4.58
C VAL A 148 -7.54 22.11 -5.31
N ASP A 149 -8.68 21.83 -4.67
CA ASP A 149 -10.01 22.22 -5.16
C ASP A 149 -10.30 23.70 -4.88
N ILE A 150 -11.31 24.27 -5.56
CA ILE A 150 -11.81 25.64 -5.37
C ILE A 150 -12.21 25.93 -3.92
N ASN A 151 -12.60 24.89 -3.17
CA ASN A 151 -12.96 25.00 -1.74
C ASN A 151 -11.76 24.82 -0.80
N LYS A 152 -10.52 24.88 -1.32
CA LYS A 152 -9.28 24.61 -0.59
C LYS A 152 -9.19 23.20 0.01
N LYS A 153 -10.00 22.26 -0.50
CA LYS A 153 -9.83 20.84 -0.18
C LYS A 153 -8.61 20.32 -0.92
N THR A 154 -7.78 19.57 -0.23
CA THR A 154 -6.50 19.07 -0.75
C THR A 154 -6.49 17.55 -0.81
N ALA A 155 -6.03 16.99 -1.92
CA ALA A 155 -5.72 15.57 -2.03
C ALA A 155 -4.28 15.41 -2.53
N ILE A 156 -3.56 14.42 -1.99
CA ILE A 156 -2.20 14.10 -2.44
C ILE A 156 -2.15 12.68 -2.98
N ILE A 157 -1.45 12.52 -4.11
CA ILE A 157 -1.10 11.22 -4.69
C ILE A 157 0.40 11.17 -5.09
N PRO A 158 1.03 9.99 -5.17
CA PRO A 158 2.39 9.83 -5.68
C PRO A 158 2.49 10.30 -7.13
N ILE A 159 3.64 10.90 -7.48
CA ILE A 159 3.88 11.37 -8.85
C ILE A 159 3.84 10.22 -9.87
N ASP A 160 4.34 9.04 -9.51
CA ASP A 160 4.39 7.89 -10.39
C ASP A 160 2.98 7.37 -10.72
N TYR A 161 2.11 7.35 -9.72
CA TYR A 161 0.68 7.02 -9.89
C TYR A 161 -0.01 8.02 -10.84
N TYR A 162 0.26 9.31 -10.66
CA TYR A 162 -0.26 10.35 -11.54
C TYR A 162 0.26 10.20 -12.98
N ILE A 163 1.56 9.94 -13.16
CA ILE A 163 2.19 9.78 -14.48
C ILE A 163 1.58 8.59 -15.22
N LYS A 164 1.49 7.42 -14.57
CA LYS A 164 0.92 6.19 -15.14
C LYS A 164 -0.46 6.44 -15.74
N HIS A 165 -1.37 7.02 -14.95
CA HIS A 165 -2.75 7.24 -15.38
C HIS A 165 -2.97 8.48 -16.26
N LYS A 166 -2.12 9.50 -16.19
CA LYS A 166 -2.20 10.65 -17.10
C LYS A 166 -1.74 10.29 -18.52
N LEU A 167 -0.74 9.43 -18.65
CA LEU A 167 -0.23 8.98 -19.96
C LEU A 167 -1.20 8.01 -20.63
N GLU A 168 -1.82 7.09 -19.87
CA GLU A 168 -2.88 6.20 -20.38
C GLU A 168 -4.06 6.99 -20.97
N ASN A 169 -4.46 8.09 -20.33
CA ASN A 169 -5.57 8.93 -20.79
C ASN A 169 -5.27 9.78 -22.05
N LYS A 170 -4.00 9.99 -22.40
CA LYS A 170 -3.65 10.67 -23.67
C LYS A 170 -3.76 9.74 -24.88
N ASN A 171 -3.38 8.48 -24.73
CA ASN A 171 -3.39 7.50 -25.82
C ASN A 171 -4.81 7.05 -26.23
N VAL A 172 -5.82 7.26 -25.39
CA VAL A 172 -7.21 6.89 -25.70
C VAL A 172 -7.94 7.96 -26.55
N LYS A 173 -7.45 9.20 -26.59
CA LYS A 173 -8.13 10.30 -27.30
C LYS A 173 -7.78 10.41 -28.79
N GLU A 174 -6.78 9.69 -29.29
CA GLU A 174 -6.34 9.80 -30.70
C GLU A 174 -6.92 8.74 -31.65
N HIS A 175 -7.74 7.80 -31.18
CA HIS A 175 -8.39 6.80 -32.04
C HIS A 175 -9.91 6.80 -31.89
N LYS A 176 -10.58 7.84 -32.40
CA LYS A 176 -12.01 7.78 -32.78
C LYS A 176 -12.48 8.96 -33.63
N ILE A 177 -11.85 9.22 -34.78
CA ILE A 177 -12.52 9.89 -35.90
C ILE A 177 -12.06 9.24 -37.22
N GLU A 178 -12.67 8.13 -37.61
CA GLU A 178 -12.72 7.76 -39.03
C GLU A 178 -14.17 7.55 -39.47
N ASN A 179 -14.47 8.16 -40.62
CA ASN A 179 -15.78 8.57 -41.09
C ASN A 179 -16.63 7.38 -41.57
N LYS A 180 -17.83 7.21 -41.00
CA LYS A 180 -18.95 6.60 -41.74
C LYS A 180 -19.76 7.71 -42.41
N ARG A 181 -19.39 8.08 -43.65
CA ARG A 181 -20.28 8.76 -44.58
C ARG A 181 -20.74 7.76 -45.65
N ASN A 182 -21.90 7.15 -45.43
CA ASN A 182 -22.67 6.51 -46.49
C ASN A 182 -23.91 7.38 -46.77
N PHE A 183 -23.92 8.05 -47.91
CA PHE A 183 -25.16 8.55 -48.52
C PHE A 183 -25.01 8.43 -50.05
N ARG A 184 -25.74 7.48 -50.64
CA ARG A 184 -26.03 7.43 -52.08
C ARG A 184 -27.46 7.92 -52.28
N PRO A 185 -27.74 8.92 -53.14
CA PRO A 185 -29.10 9.14 -53.61
C PRO A 185 -29.42 8.20 -54.78
N LYS A 186 -30.72 7.95 -54.96
CA LYS A 186 -31.34 7.09 -55.97
C LYS A 186 -31.11 7.60 -57.39
#